data_AF-A0A7S1S7R4-F1
#
_entry.id   AF-A0A7S1S7R4-F1
#
_cell.length_a   1.000
_cell.length_b   1.000
_cell.length_c   1.000
_cell.angle_alpha   90.00
_cell.angle_beta   90.00
_cell.angle_gamma   90.00
#
_symmetry.space_group_name_H-M   'P 1'
#
loop_
_entity.id
_entity.type
_entity.pdbx_description
1 polymer ?
#
loop_
_entity_poly.entity_id
_entity_poly.type
_entity_poly.pdbx_seq_one_letter_code
_entity_poly.pdbx_strand_id
1 'polypeptide(L)'
;GAGAAGVVAVALQWHGSVACALQPPAAAPTRSQWPARVACIGDSHTRGVLGAPWLPALQQRLRIPCDNHGQDGETAGAIARRARELAPAEYAVVLAGTNDALLELASRAGNAAMVNFYSKQSGLPEGYRPSAEAFGAAFRSLLEAVPSRVVAAA
;
A
#
# COMPACT_ATOMS: atom_id res chain seq x y z
N GLY A 1 -15.67 -5.80 -21.98
CA GLY A 1 -14.56 -5.00 -22.51
C GLY A 1 -13.64 -4.67 -21.36
N ALA A 2 -12.43 -5.19 -21.37
CA ALA A 2 -11.46 -5.00 -20.29
C ALA A 2 -10.84 -3.59 -20.39
N GLY A 3 -11.09 -2.74 -19.40
CA GLY A 3 -10.42 -1.46 -19.24
C GLY A 3 -9.08 -1.68 -18.57
N ALA A 4 -7.98 -1.37 -19.27
CA ALA A 4 -6.64 -1.39 -18.70
C ALA A 4 -6.55 -0.35 -17.57
N ALA A 5 -6.23 -0.80 -16.36
CA ALA A 5 -5.82 0.07 -15.26
C ALA A 5 -4.43 0.62 -15.60
N GLY A 6 -4.38 1.85 -16.11
CA GLY A 6 -3.13 2.55 -16.36
C GLY A 6 -2.49 2.96 -15.02
N VAL A 7 -1.35 2.35 -14.69
CA VAL A 7 -0.47 2.83 -13.62
C VAL A 7 0.16 4.13 -14.11
N VAL A 8 -0.30 5.27 -13.58
CA VAL A 8 0.36 6.56 -13.80
C VAL A 8 1.43 6.74 -12.74
N ALA A 9 2.67 6.43 -13.10
CA ALA A 9 3.84 6.84 -12.32
C ALA A 9 4.05 8.34 -12.51
N VAL A 10 3.79 9.14 -11.48
CA VAL A 10 4.12 10.57 -11.49
C VAL A 10 5.58 10.72 -11.06
N ALA A 11 6.46 10.95 -12.04
CA ALA A 11 7.82 11.40 -11.79
C ALA A 11 7.80 12.88 -11.39
N LEU A 12 8.27 13.18 -10.17
CA LEU A 12 8.53 14.57 -9.75
C LEU A 12 9.84 15.02 -10.41
N GLN A 13 9.75 15.85 -11.45
CA GLN A 13 10.91 16.53 -12.04
C GLN A 13 11.10 17.91 -11.42
N TRP A 14 12.33 18.14 -10.94
CA TRP A 14 12.82 19.41 -10.38
C TRP A 14 13.59 20.18 -11.48
N HIS A 15 13.11 21.39 -11.79
CA HIS A 15 13.65 22.48 -12.62
C HIS A 15 14.21 22.22 -14.05
N GLY A 16 13.52 22.81 -15.04
CA GLY A 16 14.07 23.12 -16.38
C GLY A 16 12.96 23.39 -17.40
N SER A 17 12.73 24.65 -17.76
CA SER A 17 11.62 25.11 -18.63
C SER A 17 11.61 24.47 -20.03
N VAL A 18 10.47 23.91 -20.42
CA VAL A 18 10.09 23.66 -21.82
C VAL A 18 8.66 24.17 -22.02
N ALA A 19 8.47 25.10 -22.96
CA ALA A 19 7.15 25.56 -23.36
C ALA A 19 6.46 24.47 -24.19
N CYS A 20 5.46 23.81 -23.61
CA CYS A 20 4.61 22.85 -24.29
C CYS A 20 3.43 23.57 -24.98
N ALA A 21 3.25 23.30 -26.26
CA ALA A 21 2.08 23.72 -27.03
C ALA A 21 0.80 23.18 -26.36
N LEU A 22 -0.13 24.07 -26.03
CA LEU A 22 -1.42 23.72 -25.45
C LEU A 22 -2.33 23.12 -26.54
N GLN A 23 -2.41 21.79 -26.58
CA GLN A 23 -3.57 21.14 -27.17
C GLN A 23 -4.81 21.43 -26.30
N PRO A 24 -5.98 21.72 -26.91
CA PRO A 24 -7.21 21.85 -26.14
C PRO A 24 -7.46 20.56 -25.36
N PRO A 25 -7.92 20.64 -24.09
CA PRO A 25 -8.10 19.46 -23.27
C PRO A 25 -9.07 18.51 -23.97
N ALA A 26 -8.62 17.26 -24.18
CA ALA A 26 -9.52 16.17 -24.50
C ALA A 26 -10.68 16.19 -23.50
N ALA A 27 -11.89 15.92 -23.99
CA ALA A 27 -13.13 15.95 -23.21
C ALA A 27 -12.91 15.40 -21.80
N ALA A 28 -13.32 16.19 -20.79
CA ALA A 28 -13.12 15.86 -19.39
C ALA A 28 -13.49 14.38 -19.14
N PRO A 29 -12.60 13.58 -18.53
CA PRO A 29 -12.87 12.16 -18.33
C PRO A 29 -14.21 11.99 -17.61
N THR A 30 -15.01 11.06 -18.11
CA THR A 30 -16.28 10.66 -17.49
C THR A 30 -16.07 10.39 -16.01
N ARG A 31 -17.02 10.83 -15.16
CA ARG A 31 -16.95 10.66 -13.70
C ARG A 31 -16.54 9.22 -13.37
N SER A 32 -15.57 9.08 -12.46
CA SER A 32 -15.10 7.78 -11.99
C SER A 32 -16.27 6.92 -11.52
N GLN A 33 -16.31 5.66 -11.94
CA GLN A 33 -17.28 4.68 -11.42
C GLN A 33 -16.92 4.20 -10.01
N TRP A 34 -15.74 4.59 -9.52
CA TRP A 34 -15.25 4.20 -8.21
C TRP A 34 -15.78 5.17 -7.14
N PRO A 35 -16.15 4.68 -5.95
CA PRO A 35 -16.56 5.56 -4.87
C PRO A 35 -15.38 6.43 -4.44
N ALA A 36 -15.63 7.74 -4.29
CA ALA A 36 -14.65 8.71 -3.81
C ALA A 36 -14.36 8.48 -2.32
N ARG A 37 -13.42 7.58 -2.05
CA ARG A 37 -12.93 7.18 -0.73
C ARG A 37 -11.46 6.76 -0.82
N VAL A 38 -10.77 6.83 0.31
CA VAL A 38 -9.37 6.42 0.45
C VAL A 38 -9.29 5.15 1.29
N ALA A 39 -8.90 4.03 0.70
CA ALA A 39 -8.56 2.81 1.46
C ALA A 39 -7.15 2.97 2.07
N CYS A 40 -7.07 3.11 3.39
CA CYS A 40 -5.80 3.19 4.10
C CYS A 40 -5.40 1.78 4.55
N ILE A 41 -4.43 1.17 3.88
CA ILE A 41 -4.09 -0.25 3.99
C ILE A 41 -2.70 -0.37 4.62
N GLY A 42 -2.54 -1.25 5.59
CA GLY A 42 -1.22 -1.50 6.17
C GLY A 42 -1.27 -2.29 7.46
N ASP A 43 -0.26 -2.06 8.30
CA ASP A 43 -0.10 -2.74 9.57
C ASP A 43 -0.63 -1.92 10.77
N SER A 44 -0.08 -2.18 11.95
CA SER A 44 -0.33 -1.44 13.20
C SER A 44 -0.11 0.09 13.12
N HIS A 45 0.76 0.57 12.22
CA HIS A 45 0.95 2.01 11.99
C HIS A 45 -0.25 2.62 11.25
N THR A 46 -0.81 1.91 10.26
CA THR A 46 -2.06 2.32 9.60
C THR A 46 -3.24 2.22 10.57
N ARG A 47 -3.26 1.19 11.43
CA ARG A 47 -4.28 1.04 12.47
C ARG A 47 -4.25 2.20 13.49
N GLY A 48 -3.09 2.85 13.65
CA GLY A 48 -2.88 3.92 14.64
C GLY A 48 -2.51 3.39 16.03
N VAL A 49 -2.05 2.15 16.14
CA VAL A 49 -1.61 1.52 17.41
C VAL A 49 -0.14 1.83 17.69
N LEU A 50 0.72 1.73 16.67
CA LEU A 50 2.18 1.87 16.81
C LEU A 50 2.75 3.13 16.12
N GLY A 51 1.95 4.17 15.90
CA GLY A 51 2.39 5.41 15.28
C GLY A 51 1.47 6.60 15.57
N ALA A 52 1.84 7.77 15.06
CA ALA A 52 0.96 8.94 15.13
C ALA A 52 -0.33 8.69 14.32
N PRO A 53 -1.52 9.07 14.82
CA PRO A 53 -2.79 8.86 14.13
C PRO A 53 -2.91 9.81 12.93
N TRP A 54 -2.41 9.37 11.77
CA TRP A 54 -2.34 10.20 10.56
C TRP A 54 -3.62 10.20 9.72
N LEU A 55 -4.46 9.15 9.81
CA LEU A 55 -5.70 9.04 9.03
C LEU A 55 -6.66 10.22 9.25
N PRO A 56 -6.93 10.68 10.49
CA PRO A 56 -7.79 11.86 10.71
C PRO A 56 -7.26 13.11 10.02
N ALA A 57 -5.95 13.35 10.07
CA ALA A 57 -5.32 14.50 9.42
C ALA A 57 -5.42 14.38 7.88
N LEU A 58 -5.25 13.17 7.34
CA LEU A 58 -5.43 12.91 5.91
C LEU A 58 -6.88 13.19 5.47
N GLN A 59 -7.86 12.64 6.19
CA GLN A 59 -9.28 12.84 5.91
C GLN A 59 -9.66 14.32 5.96
N GLN A 60 -9.18 15.07 6.95
CA GLN A 60 -9.42 16.52 7.05
C GLN A 60 -8.83 17.28 5.86
N ARG A 61 -7.62 16.91 5.41
CA ARG A 61 -6.93 17.59 4.31
C ARG A 61 -7.55 17.29 2.95
N LEU A 62 -7.93 16.03 2.70
CA LEU A 62 -8.53 15.61 1.44
C LEU A 62 -10.03 15.90 1.35
N ARG A 63 -10.71 16.01 2.50
CA ARG A 63 -12.18 16.10 2.60
C ARG A 63 -12.90 14.92 1.92
N ILE A 64 -12.27 13.74 1.97
CA ILE A 64 -12.74 12.48 1.41
C ILE A 64 -12.74 11.43 2.54
N PRO A 65 -13.78 10.57 2.67
CA PRO A 65 -13.79 9.49 3.66
C PRO A 65 -12.56 8.58 3.53
N CYS A 66 -11.94 8.25 4.67
CA CYS A 66 -10.80 7.34 4.75
C CYS A 66 -11.18 6.09 5.54
N ASP A 67 -11.09 4.93 4.91
CA ASP A 67 -11.40 3.64 5.51
C ASP A 67 -10.10 3.01 6.06
N ASN A 68 -10.06 2.73 7.37
CA ASN A 68 -8.88 2.15 8.01
C ASN A 68 -8.88 0.62 7.87
N HIS A 69 -7.93 0.11 7.09
CA HIS A 69 -7.67 -1.31 6.88
C HIS A 69 -6.30 -1.72 7.44
N GLY A 70 -5.88 -1.13 8.56
CA GLY A 70 -4.67 -1.50 9.30
C GLY A 70 -4.87 -2.71 10.20
N GLN A 71 -3.92 -3.67 10.17
CA GLN A 71 -3.96 -4.86 11.04
C GLN A 71 -2.57 -5.16 11.63
N ASP A 72 -2.52 -5.46 12.94
CA ASP A 72 -1.25 -5.52 13.65
C ASP A 72 -0.35 -6.67 13.18
N GLY A 73 0.95 -6.36 13.06
CA GLY A 73 2.02 -7.33 12.78
C GLY A 73 1.97 -7.98 11.40
N GLU A 74 1.17 -7.45 10.47
CA GLU A 74 1.14 -7.94 9.09
C GLU A 74 2.41 -7.55 8.32
N THR A 75 2.98 -8.52 7.61
CA THR A 75 3.98 -8.32 6.55
C THR A 75 3.30 -7.89 5.25
N ALA A 76 4.07 -7.33 4.30
CA ALA A 76 3.56 -6.96 2.98
C ALA A 76 2.81 -8.11 2.28
N GLY A 77 3.29 -9.35 2.42
CA GLY A 77 2.66 -10.53 1.85
C GLY A 77 1.31 -10.87 2.49
N ALA A 78 1.17 -10.66 3.80
CA ALA A 78 -0.10 -10.85 4.50
C ALA A 78 -1.13 -9.78 4.08
N ILE A 79 -0.68 -8.52 4.05
CA ILE A 79 -1.49 -7.38 3.58
C ILE A 79 -1.96 -7.64 2.14
N ALA A 80 -1.09 -8.16 1.26
CA ALA A 80 -1.42 -8.44 -0.13
C ALA A 80 -2.58 -9.44 -0.28
N ARG A 81 -2.63 -10.49 0.56
CA ARG A 81 -3.73 -11.47 0.52
C ARG A 81 -5.05 -10.83 0.92
N ARG A 82 -5.05 -10.08 2.03
CA ARG A 82 -6.23 -9.40 2.56
C ARG A 82 -6.72 -8.28 1.64
N ALA A 83 -5.81 -7.56 0.99
CA ALA A 83 -6.15 -6.46 0.09
C ALA A 83 -7.08 -6.91 -1.06
N ARG A 84 -6.96 -8.16 -1.53
CA ARG A 84 -7.80 -8.74 -2.59
C ARG A 84 -9.28 -8.83 -2.22
N GLU A 85 -9.58 -8.84 -0.93
CA GLU A 85 -10.93 -8.98 -0.38
C GLU A 85 -11.57 -7.62 -0.08
N LEU A 86 -10.84 -6.52 -0.22
CA LEU A 86 -11.34 -5.18 0.06
C LEU A 86 -12.31 -4.70 -1.02
N ALA A 87 -13.26 -3.86 -0.60
CA ALA A 87 -14.12 -3.18 -1.55
C ALA A 87 -13.30 -2.21 -2.42
N PRO A 88 -13.61 -2.09 -3.72
CA PRO A 88 -13.01 -1.10 -4.61
C PRO A 88 -13.10 0.35 -4.07
N ALA A 89 -11.98 1.09 -4.07
CA ALA A 89 -11.90 2.51 -3.71
C ALA A 89 -11.21 3.37 -4.78
N GLU A 90 -11.59 4.63 -4.95
CA GLU A 90 -10.93 5.49 -5.94
C GLU A 90 -9.44 5.69 -5.64
N TYR A 91 -9.10 5.81 -4.35
CA TYR A 91 -7.73 6.02 -3.87
C TYR A 91 -7.36 4.97 -2.82
N ALA A 92 -6.08 4.62 -2.77
CA ALA A 92 -5.49 3.88 -1.66
C ALA A 92 -4.18 4.51 -1.19
N VAL A 93 -3.93 4.39 0.11
CA VAL A 93 -2.63 4.66 0.73
C VAL A 93 -2.17 3.35 1.37
N VAL A 94 -1.00 2.88 0.97
CA VAL A 94 -0.38 1.65 1.47
C VAL A 94 0.82 2.00 2.33
N LEU A 95 0.88 1.42 3.53
CA LEU A 95 2.05 1.47 4.41
C LEU A 95 2.42 0.04 4.83
N ALA A 96 3.60 -0.43 4.43
CA ALA A 96 4.05 -1.79 4.70
C ALA A 96 5.57 -1.88 4.82
N GLY A 97 6.07 -2.98 5.39
CA GLY A 97 7.50 -3.30 5.42
C GLY A 97 8.14 -3.23 6.81
N THR A 98 7.52 -2.59 7.81
CA THR A 98 8.06 -2.58 9.18
C THR A 98 8.23 -4.00 9.72
N ASN A 99 7.20 -4.84 9.60
CA ASN A 99 7.25 -6.21 10.10
C ASN A 99 8.14 -7.11 9.23
N ASP A 100 8.23 -6.86 7.92
CA ASP A 100 9.15 -7.56 7.02
C ASP A 100 10.61 -7.31 7.43
N ALA A 101 10.96 -6.05 7.70
CA ALA A 101 12.29 -5.66 8.16
C ALA A 101 12.61 -6.25 9.55
N LEU A 102 11.66 -6.18 10.49
CA LEU A 102 11.83 -6.78 11.83
C LEU A 102 12.00 -8.30 11.77
N LEU A 103 11.26 -8.98 10.90
CA LEU A 103 11.39 -10.42 10.67
C LEU A 103 12.76 -10.77 10.07
N GLU A 104 13.25 -10.00 9.09
CA GLU A 104 14.59 -10.18 8.52
C GLU A 104 15.69 -9.98 9.58
N LEU A 105 15.61 -8.91 10.37
CA LEU A 105 16.55 -8.64 11.45
C LEU A 105 16.55 -9.77 12.50
N ALA A 106 15.37 -10.23 12.90
CA ALA A 106 15.23 -11.34 13.84
C ALA A 106 15.86 -12.63 13.29
N SER A 107 15.66 -12.91 12.01
CA SER A 107 16.24 -14.07 11.33
C SER A 107 17.77 -14.00 11.31
N ARG A 108 18.34 -12.85 10.92
CA ARG A 108 19.80 -12.62 10.91
C ARG A 108 20.42 -12.72 12.29
N ALA A 109 19.70 -12.30 13.33
CA ALA A 109 20.14 -12.39 14.71
C ALA A 109 19.99 -13.80 15.33
N GLY A 110 19.44 -14.77 14.59
CA GLY A 110 19.16 -16.11 15.13
C GLY A 110 18.04 -16.14 16.17
N ASN A 111 17.18 -15.12 16.22
CA ASN A 111 16.08 -15.04 17.19
C ASN A 111 14.86 -15.85 16.70
N ALA A 112 14.95 -17.17 16.90
CA ALA A 112 13.92 -18.12 16.46
C ALA A 112 12.53 -17.85 17.05
N ALA A 113 12.46 -17.32 18.28
CA ALA A 113 11.18 -16.99 18.92
C ALA A 113 10.43 -15.88 18.19
N MET A 114 11.13 -14.78 17.85
CA MET A 114 10.53 -13.69 17.07
C MET A 114 10.19 -14.11 15.65
N VAL A 115 11.07 -14.87 14.99
CA VAL A 115 10.79 -15.40 13.64
C VAL A 115 9.52 -16.25 13.65
N ASN A 116 9.38 -17.17 14.61
CA ASN A 116 8.19 -18.00 14.74
C ASN A 116 6.91 -17.19 15.03
N PHE A 117 7.02 -16.17 15.88
CA PHE A 117 5.90 -15.27 16.19
C PHE A 117 5.40 -14.55 14.93
N TYR A 118 6.29 -13.86 14.21
CA TYR A 118 5.94 -13.12 12.99
C TYR A 118 5.46 -14.05 11.87
N SER A 119 6.10 -15.20 11.66
CA SER A 119 5.69 -16.16 10.63
C SER A 119 4.28 -16.68 10.87
N LYS A 120 3.92 -16.99 12.12
CA LYS A 120 2.55 -17.43 12.46
C LYS A 120 1.54 -16.29 12.32
N GLN A 121 1.85 -15.12 12.86
CA GLN A 121 0.95 -13.97 12.80
C GLN A 121 0.68 -13.51 11.37
N SER A 122 1.70 -13.52 10.50
CA SER A 122 1.58 -13.16 9.09
C SER A 122 1.14 -14.30 8.18
N GLY A 123 0.88 -15.50 8.70
CA GLY A 123 0.54 -16.68 7.89
C GLY A 123 1.54 -16.93 6.77
N LEU A 124 2.84 -16.85 7.07
CA LEU A 124 3.90 -17.08 6.10
C LEU A 124 4.02 -18.58 5.80
N PRO A 125 4.38 -18.96 4.56
CA PRO A 125 4.55 -20.36 4.20
C PRO A 125 5.74 -20.98 4.96
N GLU A 126 5.67 -22.30 5.16
CA GLU A 126 6.79 -23.04 5.73
C GLU A 126 8.05 -22.87 4.87
N GLY A 127 9.20 -22.67 5.51
CA GLY A 127 10.46 -22.43 4.82
C GLY A 127 10.61 -21.02 4.22
N TYR A 128 9.68 -20.10 4.47
CA TYR A 128 9.85 -18.69 4.10
C TYR A 128 11.17 -18.14 4.67
N ARG A 129 11.99 -17.56 3.79
CA ARG A 129 13.26 -16.93 4.15
C ARG A 129 13.11 -15.41 4.02
N PRO A 130 13.07 -14.65 5.12
CA PRO A 130 12.95 -13.21 5.05
C PRO A 130 14.21 -12.60 4.44
N SER A 131 14.00 -11.70 3.50
CA SER A 131 15.06 -10.93 2.83
C SER A 131 14.45 -9.69 2.19
N ALA A 132 15.29 -8.70 1.90
CA ALA A 132 14.89 -7.53 1.11
C ALA A 132 14.27 -7.92 -0.25
N GLU A 133 14.75 -9.00 -0.88
CA GLU A 133 14.18 -9.50 -2.14
C GLU A 133 12.77 -10.08 -1.93
N ALA A 134 12.58 -10.88 -0.87
CA ALA A 134 11.29 -11.45 -0.52
C ALA A 134 10.27 -10.35 -0.18
N PHE A 135 10.69 -9.32 0.55
CA PHE A 135 9.88 -8.12 0.79
C PHE A 135 9.54 -7.41 -0.54
N GLY A 136 10.53 -7.15 -1.40
CA GLY A 136 10.30 -6.47 -2.68
C GLY A 136 9.31 -7.22 -3.57
N ALA A 137 9.35 -8.55 -3.59
CA ALA A 137 8.37 -9.37 -4.31
C ALA A 137 6.98 -9.29 -3.67
N ALA A 138 6.89 -9.39 -2.35
CA ALA A 138 5.63 -9.29 -1.61
C ALA A 138 4.98 -7.90 -1.75
N PHE A 139 5.78 -6.83 -1.70
CA PHE A 139 5.32 -5.45 -1.83
C PHE A 139 4.81 -5.16 -3.24
N ARG A 140 5.48 -5.66 -4.29
CA ARG A 140 4.92 -5.60 -5.66
C ARG A 140 3.57 -6.30 -5.76
N SER A 141 3.46 -7.51 -5.20
CA SER A 141 2.19 -8.24 -5.19
C SER A 141 1.10 -7.51 -4.41
N LEU A 142 1.46 -6.81 -3.33
CA LEU A 142 0.55 -5.94 -2.58
C LEU A 142 0.01 -4.81 -3.47
N LEU A 143 0.88 -4.07 -4.16
CA LEU A 143 0.46 -2.98 -5.02
C LEU A 143 -0.47 -3.44 -6.16
N GLU A 144 -0.25 -4.64 -6.70
CA GLU A 144 -1.12 -5.26 -7.71
C GLU A 144 -2.45 -5.77 -7.13
N ALA A 145 -2.47 -6.16 -5.85
CA ALA A 145 -3.64 -6.71 -5.18
C ALA A 145 -4.63 -5.65 -4.69
N VAL A 146 -4.19 -4.40 -4.54
CA VAL A 146 -5.01 -3.29 -4.03
C VAL A 146 -6.10 -2.94 -5.06
N PRO A 147 -7.39 -3.12 -4.74
CA PRO A 147 -8.47 -2.75 -5.63
C PRO A 147 -8.65 -1.25 -5.51
N SER A 148 -7.80 -0.47 -6.18
CA SER A 148 -7.92 0.98 -6.26
C SER A 148 -7.39 1.55 -7.56
N ARG A 149 -7.97 2.67 -8.01
CA ARG A 149 -7.54 3.32 -9.25
C ARG A 149 -6.19 4.02 -9.09
N VAL A 150 -5.97 4.67 -7.97
CA VAL A 150 -4.73 5.38 -7.65
C VAL A 150 -4.18 4.86 -6.33
N VAL A 151 -2.91 4.45 -6.33
CA VAL A 151 -2.23 3.93 -5.14
C VAL A 151 -1.05 4.83 -4.82
N ALA A 152 -1.02 5.37 -3.61
CA ALA A 152 0.17 5.95 -2.99
C ALA A 152 0.75 4.94 -2.00
N ALA A 153 2.07 4.80 -1.96
CA ALA A 153 2.73 3.82 -1.10
C ALA A 153 3.96 4.42 -0.40
N ALA A 154 4.19 3.97 0.83
CA ALA A 154 5.33 4.34 1.68
C ALA A 154 5.87 3.11 2.40
#